data_AF-A0A1E4TSA3-F1
#
_entry.id   AF-A0A1E4TSA3-F1
#
_cell.length_a   1.000
_cell.length_b   1.000
_cell.length_c   1.000
_cell.angle_alpha   90.00
_cell.angle_beta   90.00
_cell.angle_gamma   90.00
#
_symmetry.space_group_name_H-M   'P 1'
#
loop_
_entity.id
_entity.type
_entity.pdbx_description
1 polymer ?
#
loop_
_entity_poly.entity_id
_entity_poly.type
_entity_poly.pdbx_seq_one_letter_code
_entity_poly.pdbx_strand_id
1 'polypeptide(L)'
;MKFINSIKLLALFAGGEIAQCAISNGNIGIGHQASIQDSQFGLTNSLNPVLKAPNAYSHIAPIEVYGIAYQPDFNHYHHAGKAEDKKGYIDPLAYSEICSRDIEYLKELNVNVIRVYAIDPQANHDYCMNLLAKNNIYLIADLSEPKASVDRKEPTWDGDLYDRYKNVVDALEKYNNVLGFFAGNEVVNDRTTTSAAPFVRASIRDVKKHIVKKKYRNIPIGYSTNDDSQIRDFLSNYFICGDDNTSKADFYGINNYEWCGHSTFRTSGYSERVADFKNFPIPVFFSEFGCNTVRPRPFTEVDALFSPLMSDAFSGGIMYMYFEEQNQFGVVEIVDSKNLSSPVKKLEDFKFLQYEYGKVNIKGVHREDYKPSATGNVSCKEQTENWKASTVLPNTPDQFKCDCLLSALSCTKAPIATITLEERKDLYGKICSANESETLPCAKISGNGTTGKYGIFSGCRQSQRLSFALNEYFMRNNQGMTYCDFENKAIIVNSRNSIEDLKAINEPNSSIRRTCFDAIGEEYISAIYGEFKANEKTDETESISPSTETAIMRSGATRITVARSKKISDGIINSIATIMVVAFAVLAFTSIFK
;
A
#
# COMPACT_ATOMS: atom_id res chain seq x y z
N MET A 1 -40.20 13.02 25.12
CA MET A 1 -40.61 12.49 26.43
C MET A 1 -41.47 11.26 26.18
N LYS A 2 -40.92 10.07 26.43
CA LYS A 2 -41.23 9.22 27.58
C LYS A 2 -42.69 8.69 27.53
N PHE A 3 -42.88 7.40 27.16
CA PHE A 3 -43.00 6.23 28.08
C PHE A 3 -44.48 6.05 28.48
N ILE A 4 -45.17 4.89 28.43
CA ILE A 4 -45.05 3.58 29.11
C ILE A 4 -46.31 2.80 28.63
N ASN A 5 -46.22 1.57 28.11
CA ASN A 5 -46.14 0.27 28.80
C ASN A 5 -47.44 -0.22 29.49
N SER A 6 -47.63 -1.55 29.45
CA SER A 6 -48.32 -2.41 30.44
C SER A 6 -49.81 -2.72 30.20
N ILE A 7 -50.37 -3.92 30.43
CA ILE A 7 -49.96 -5.31 30.78
C ILE A 7 -51.29 -6.10 31.00
N LYS A 8 -51.21 -7.44 31.03
CA LYS A 8 -52.13 -8.47 31.57
C LYS A 8 -53.12 -9.13 30.58
N LEU A 9 -52.98 -10.42 30.22
CA LEU A 9 -52.97 -11.70 30.98
C LEU A 9 -54.39 -12.18 31.32
N LEU A 10 -54.86 -13.29 30.71
CA LEU A 10 -55.37 -14.49 31.41
C LEU A 10 -55.68 -15.64 30.42
N ALA A 11 -55.44 -16.86 30.91
CA ALA A 11 -55.51 -18.17 30.26
C ALA A 11 -56.91 -18.80 30.26
N LEU A 12 -57.11 -19.90 29.50
CA LEU A 12 -57.54 -21.23 30.03
C LEU A 12 -57.93 -22.29 28.96
N PHE A 13 -57.73 -23.56 29.38
CA PHE A 13 -58.29 -24.86 28.91
C PHE A 13 -57.72 -25.51 27.62
N ALA A 14 -57.56 -26.83 27.49
CA ALA A 14 -57.59 -28.00 28.37
C ALA A 14 -57.14 -29.26 27.58
N GLY A 15 -56.64 -30.28 28.29
CA GLY A 15 -56.65 -31.71 27.92
C GLY A 15 -55.49 -32.18 27.03
N GLY A 16 -54.67 -33.18 27.35
CA GLY A 16 -54.72 -34.22 28.38
C GLY A 16 -54.46 -35.57 27.74
N GLU A 17 -53.36 -36.26 28.07
CA GLU A 17 -53.30 -37.71 28.25
C GLU A 17 -51.99 -38.16 28.89
N ILE A 18 -52.08 -39.25 29.66
CA ILE A 18 -51.20 -39.69 30.73
C ILE A 18 -50.47 -40.96 30.28
N ALA A 19 -49.17 -41.08 30.56
CA ALA A 19 -48.54 -42.36 30.90
C ALA A 19 -47.30 -42.12 31.76
N GLN A 20 -47.26 -42.81 32.90
CA GLN A 20 -46.34 -42.63 34.01
C GLN A 20 -45.59 -43.94 34.29
N CYS A 21 -44.44 -43.81 34.98
CA CYS A 21 -43.65 -44.85 35.68
C CYS A 21 -42.64 -45.66 34.83
N ALA A 22 -41.43 -46.00 35.30
CA ALA A 22 -40.86 -45.98 36.65
C ALA A 22 -39.33 -45.82 36.61
N ILE A 23 -38.80 -45.33 37.72
CA ILE A 23 -37.39 -45.14 38.09
C ILE A 23 -36.84 -46.45 38.69
N SER A 24 -35.56 -46.77 38.45
CA SER A 24 -34.75 -47.57 39.38
C SER A 24 -33.37 -46.93 39.57
N ASN A 25 -32.98 -46.80 40.84
CA ASN A 25 -31.78 -46.11 41.34
C ASN A 25 -30.53 -47.01 41.32
N GLY A 26 -29.36 -46.40 41.09
CA GLY A 26 -28.05 -47.02 41.25
C GLY A 26 -26.89 -46.01 41.20
N ASN A 27 -26.64 -45.36 42.34
CA ASN A 27 -25.42 -44.64 42.79
C ASN A 27 -24.08 -45.36 42.41
N ILE A 28 -22.89 -44.78 42.22
CA ILE A 28 -22.23 -43.46 42.42
C ILE A 28 -20.95 -43.49 41.56
N GLY A 29 -20.55 -42.36 40.95
CA GLY A 29 -19.23 -42.16 40.36
C GLY A 29 -19.05 -40.73 39.87
N ILE A 30 -18.20 -39.97 40.56
CA ILE A 30 -18.12 -38.50 40.61
C ILE A 30 -17.29 -37.92 39.45
N GLY A 31 -17.78 -36.85 38.81
CA GLY A 31 -17.01 -35.97 37.92
C GLY A 31 -17.87 -34.89 37.24
N HIS A 32 -17.58 -33.62 37.49
CA HIS A 32 -18.44 -32.45 37.31
C HIS A 32 -18.96 -32.09 35.89
N GLN A 33 -20.27 -31.76 35.86
CA GLN A 33 -20.98 -30.67 35.17
C GLN A 33 -20.94 -30.51 33.63
N ALA A 34 -21.95 -31.12 32.98
CA ALA A 34 -22.82 -30.43 32.00
C ALA A 34 -23.94 -29.71 32.79
N SER A 35 -24.72 -28.71 32.37
CA SER A 35 -25.06 -28.08 31.10
C SER A 35 -25.91 -26.83 31.44
N ILE A 36 -25.95 -25.81 30.59
CA ILE A 36 -27.21 -25.07 30.38
C ILE A 36 -27.48 -25.07 28.88
N GLN A 37 -28.60 -25.68 28.51
CA GLN A 37 -29.14 -25.78 27.16
C GLN A 37 -29.54 -24.41 26.61
N ASP A 38 -29.24 -24.26 25.32
CA ASP A 38 -30.01 -23.62 24.26
C ASP A 38 -31.27 -22.83 24.65
N SER A 39 -31.23 -21.55 24.31
CA SER A 39 -32.39 -20.89 23.71
C SER A 39 -32.00 -20.42 22.32
N GLN A 40 -32.69 -20.99 21.33
CA GLN A 40 -32.57 -20.71 19.91
C GLN A 40 -32.97 -19.26 19.62
N PHE A 41 -32.06 -18.50 19.01
CA PHE A 41 -32.39 -17.55 17.95
C PHE A 41 -31.48 -17.87 16.78
N GLY A 42 -32.07 -18.41 15.71
CA GLY A 42 -31.36 -18.88 14.52
C GLY A 42 -30.59 -17.75 13.83
N LEU A 43 -29.27 -17.76 14.01
CA LEU A 43 -28.31 -17.03 13.20
C LEU A 43 -27.76 -18.01 12.16
N THR A 44 -28.48 -18.17 11.04
CA THR A 44 -27.95 -18.85 9.86
C THR A 44 -28.25 -18.00 8.63
N ASN A 45 -27.40 -17.00 8.42
CA ASN A 45 -27.02 -16.41 7.14
C ASN A 45 -25.79 -15.53 7.42
N SER A 46 -24.71 -16.15 7.91
CA SER A 46 -23.41 -15.48 7.92
C SER A 46 -22.76 -15.69 6.56
N LEU A 47 -22.27 -14.59 5.97
CA LEU A 47 -21.41 -14.63 4.79
C LEU A 47 -20.32 -15.69 5.03
N ASN A 48 -20.32 -16.74 4.21
CA ASN A 48 -19.27 -17.74 4.26
C ASN A 48 -17.96 -17.01 3.92
N PRO A 49 -16.90 -17.12 4.76
CA PRO A 49 -15.61 -16.58 4.40
C PRO A 49 -15.20 -17.20 3.06
N VAL A 50 -14.70 -16.39 2.14
CA VAL A 50 -14.11 -16.90 0.90
C VAL A 50 -12.94 -17.82 1.30
N LEU A 51 -13.19 -19.13 1.26
CA LEU A 51 -12.43 -20.14 2.00
C LEU A 51 -11.02 -20.39 1.44
N LYS A 52 -10.09 -20.56 2.40
CA LYS A 52 -8.73 -21.14 2.33
C LYS A 52 -8.63 -22.37 1.43
N ALA A 53 -7.50 -22.51 0.72
CA ALA A 53 -6.84 -23.81 0.56
C ALA A 53 -5.31 -23.66 0.71
N PRO A 54 -4.63 -24.61 1.39
CA PRO A 54 -3.18 -24.71 1.43
C PRO A 54 -2.70 -25.44 0.16
N ASN A 55 -1.74 -24.83 -0.54
CA ASN A 55 -1.01 -25.33 -1.72
C ASN A 55 -1.72 -25.16 -3.09
N ALA A 56 -0.99 -24.50 -3.98
CA ALA A 56 -1.16 -24.37 -5.44
C ALA A 56 -2.59 -24.08 -5.96
N TYR A 57 -2.84 -22.82 -6.34
CA TYR A 57 -4.06 -22.34 -6.99
C TYR A 57 -5.35 -22.66 -6.23
N SER A 58 -5.54 -22.01 -5.08
CA SER A 58 -6.84 -22.01 -4.42
C SER A 58 -7.81 -21.13 -5.22
N HIS A 59 -8.59 -21.73 -6.10
CA HIS A 59 -9.66 -21.05 -6.83
C HIS A 59 -10.61 -20.37 -5.82
N ILE A 60 -10.72 -19.04 -5.95
CA ILE A 60 -11.74 -18.21 -5.31
C ILE A 60 -13.08 -18.77 -5.81
N ALA A 61 -14.03 -19.06 -4.90
CA ALA A 61 -15.38 -19.42 -5.33
C ALA A 61 -15.92 -18.27 -6.20
N PRO A 62 -16.54 -18.54 -7.37
CA PRO A 62 -17.00 -17.48 -8.25
C PRO A 62 -17.97 -16.58 -7.48
N ILE A 63 -17.54 -15.36 -7.17
CA ILE A 63 -18.37 -14.29 -6.65
C ILE A 63 -18.65 -13.40 -7.85
N GLU A 64 -19.91 -13.29 -8.23
CA GLU A 64 -20.34 -12.29 -9.17
C GLU A 64 -20.46 -10.94 -8.45
N VAL A 65 -19.73 -9.96 -8.94
CA VAL A 65 -19.67 -8.60 -8.42
C VAL A 65 -20.78 -7.79 -9.08
N TYR A 66 -21.74 -7.31 -8.30
CA TYR A 66 -22.71 -6.28 -8.73
C TYR A 66 -22.56 -5.13 -7.74
N GLY A 67 -21.52 -4.35 -8.00
CA GLY A 67 -20.97 -3.43 -7.03
C GLY A 67 -21.21 -1.96 -7.37
N ILE A 68 -20.76 -1.11 -6.45
CA ILE A 68 -20.75 0.35 -6.62
C ILE A 68 -19.51 0.97 -5.96
N ALA A 69 -18.88 1.92 -6.64
CA ALA A 69 -17.80 2.70 -6.08
C ALA A 69 -18.33 3.64 -4.98
N TYR A 70 -17.74 3.56 -3.78
CA TYR A 70 -18.24 4.21 -2.57
C TYR A 70 -17.12 5.01 -1.89
N GLN A 71 -16.83 6.18 -2.45
CA GLN A 71 -15.76 7.06 -1.97
C GLN A 71 -16.20 8.51 -2.17
N PRO A 72 -16.42 9.26 -1.09
CA PRO A 72 -16.75 10.68 -1.21
C PRO A 72 -15.50 11.50 -1.54
N ASP A 73 -15.65 12.52 -2.39
CA ASP A 73 -14.63 13.53 -2.66
C ASP A 73 -14.26 14.32 -1.40
N PHE A 74 -12.95 14.51 -1.23
CA PHE A 74 -12.36 15.28 -0.14
C PHE A 74 -12.90 16.73 -0.19
N ASN A 75 -12.96 17.34 -1.38
CA ASN A 75 -13.29 18.75 -1.53
C ASN A 75 -14.74 19.08 -1.15
N HIS A 76 -15.68 18.18 -1.46
CA HIS A 76 -17.09 18.38 -1.15
C HIS A 76 -17.42 18.29 0.33
N TYR A 77 -16.64 17.57 1.13
CA TYR A 77 -16.95 17.27 2.52
C TYR A 77 -15.99 17.90 3.54
N HIS A 78 -15.01 18.70 3.10
CA HIS A 78 -14.07 19.44 3.95
C HIS A 78 -14.68 20.20 5.12
N HIS A 79 -15.88 20.72 4.90
CA HIS A 79 -16.49 21.65 5.83
C HIS A 79 -17.28 20.98 6.95
N ALA A 80 -17.28 19.64 7.04
CA ALA A 80 -18.02 18.88 8.05
C ALA A 80 -17.36 18.84 9.44
N GLY A 81 -16.31 19.64 9.69
CA GLY A 81 -15.83 19.95 11.04
C GLY A 81 -15.20 18.79 11.82
N LYS A 82 -14.93 17.65 11.19
CA LYS A 82 -14.15 16.54 11.79
C LYS A 82 -12.73 16.56 11.21
N ALA A 83 -11.75 16.76 12.10
CA ALA A 83 -10.29 16.77 11.85
C ALA A 83 -9.83 15.61 10.94
N GLU A 84 -8.87 15.73 10.01
CA GLU A 84 -7.84 16.75 9.73
C GLU A 84 -7.66 16.93 8.20
N ASP A 85 -7.49 18.17 7.75
CA ASP A 85 -7.10 18.58 6.38
C ASP A 85 -5.81 17.94 5.83
N LYS A 86 -5.12 17.09 6.58
CA LYS A 86 -3.78 16.60 6.23
C LYS A 86 -3.79 15.43 5.25
N LYS A 87 -4.81 14.56 5.27
CA LYS A 87 -4.76 13.26 4.56
C LYS A 87 -5.04 13.37 3.06
N GLY A 88 -5.91 14.28 2.61
CA GLY A 88 -6.24 14.40 1.19
C GLY A 88 -7.39 13.50 0.71
N TYR A 89 -8.05 12.77 1.62
CA TYR A 89 -9.19 11.89 1.34
C TYR A 89 -10.09 11.76 2.59
N ILE A 90 -11.30 11.24 2.40
CA ILE A 90 -12.24 10.90 3.48
C ILE A 90 -12.43 9.40 3.49
N ASP A 91 -12.31 8.76 4.65
CA ASP A 91 -12.63 7.35 4.80
C ASP A 91 -14.12 7.19 5.14
N PRO A 92 -14.99 6.75 4.21
CA PRO A 92 -16.42 6.64 4.49
C PRO A 92 -16.75 5.50 5.47
N LEU A 93 -15.80 4.59 5.73
CA LEU A 93 -15.97 3.47 6.65
C LEU A 93 -15.55 3.81 8.09
N ALA A 94 -14.88 4.95 8.30
CA ALA A 94 -14.49 5.46 9.61
C ALA A 94 -15.61 6.27 10.31
N TYR A 95 -16.68 6.63 9.58
CA TYR A 95 -17.76 7.48 10.10
C TYR A 95 -19.09 6.73 10.07
N SER A 96 -19.57 6.35 11.26
CA SER A 96 -20.84 5.66 11.45
C SER A 96 -22.03 6.39 10.81
N GLU A 97 -21.99 7.73 10.80
CA GLU A 97 -23.04 8.58 10.24
C GLU A 97 -23.18 8.42 8.73
N ILE A 98 -22.05 8.35 8.01
CA ILE A 98 -22.03 8.21 6.55
C ILE A 98 -22.56 6.83 6.16
N CYS A 99 -21.95 5.76 6.71
CA CYS A 99 -22.35 4.41 6.33
C CYS A 99 -23.76 4.04 6.81
N SER A 100 -24.23 4.57 7.95
CA SER A 100 -25.62 4.35 8.41
C SER A 100 -26.64 5.04 7.52
N ARG A 101 -26.33 6.26 7.06
CA ARG A 101 -27.20 6.99 6.14
C ARG A 101 -27.32 6.26 4.80
N ASP A 102 -26.21 5.74 4.29
CA ASP A 102 -26.13 5.23 2.93
C ASP A 102 -26.59 3.77 2.79
N ILE A 103 -26.57 2.98 3.87
CA ILE A 103 -26.85 1.53 3.81
C ILE A 103 -28.22 1.18 3.19
N GLU A 104 -29.26 1.97 3.48
CA GLU A 104 -30.60 1.72 2.93
C GLU A 104 -30.64 1.93 1.41
N TYR A 105 -29.84 2.86 0.87
CA TYR A 105 -29.74 3.11 -0.57
C TYR A 105 -28.91 2.05 -1.26
N LEU A 106 -27.84 1.57 -0.62
CA LEU A 106 -27.05 0.44 -1.14
C LEU A 106 -27.91 -0.84 -1.22
N LYS A 107 -28.71 -1.12 -0.19
CA LYS A 107 -29.69 -2.23 -0.20
C LYS A 107 -30.73 -2.05 -1.29
N GLU A 108 -31.23 -0.84 -1.48
CA GLU A 108 -32.23 -0.53 -2.48
C GLU A 108 -31.71 -0.69 -3.92
N LEU A 109 -30.41 -0.42 -4.15
CA LEU A 109 -29.71 -0.75 -5.40
C LEU A 109 -29.40 -2.24 -5.54
N ASN A 110 -29.63 -3.04 -4.49
CA ASN A 110 -29.31 -4.47 -4.44
C ASN A 110 -27.82 -4.77 -4.71
N VAL A 111 -26.89 -3.93 -4.25
CA VAL A 111 -25.45 -4.18 -4.44
C VAL A 111 -24.90 -5.19 -3.43
N ASN A 112 -23.92 -6.01 -3.82
CA ASN A 112 -23.21 -6.92 -2.91
C ASN A 112 -21.75 -6.52 -2.65
N VAL A 113 -21.19 -5.56 -3.39
CA VAL A 113 -19.81 -5.12 -3.24
C VAL A 113 -19.74 -3.61 -3.27
N ILE A 114 -18.96 -3.02 -2.38
CA ILE A 114 -18.49 -1.65 -2.51
C ILE A 114 -16.99 -1.63 -2.80
N ARG A 115 -16.56 -0.71 -3.65
CA ARG A 115 -15.14 -0.36 -3.81
C ARG A 115 -14.82 0.93 -3.08
N VAL A 116 -13.82 0.92 -2.21
CA VAL A 116 -13.35 2.10 -1.47
C VAL A 116 -11.88 2.35 -1.83
N TYR A 117 -11.58 3.55 -2.33
CA TYR A 117 -10.25 3.86 -2.89
C TYR A 117 -9.25 4.32 -1.84
N ALA A 118 -9.72 4.81 -0.69
CA ALA A 118 -8.85 5.22 0.40
C ALA A 118 -9.52 5.04 1.76
N ILE A 119 -8.88 4.26 2.63
CA ILE A 119 -9.22 4.16 4.05
C ILE A 119 -8.08 4.71 4.92
N ASP A 120 -8.41 5.11 6.13
CA ASP A 120 -7.48 5.49 7.18
C ASP A 120 -7.18 4.28 8.07
N PRO A 121 -6.01 3.64 7.98
CA PRO A 121 -5.73 2.41 8.72
C PRO A 121 -5.61 2.62 10.23
N GLN A 122 -5.61 3.87 10.72
CA GLN A 122 -5.63 4.19 12.15
C GLN A 122 -7.05 4.39 12.71
N ALA A 123 -8.07 4.49 11.85
CA ALA A 123 -9.45 4.64 12.26
C ALA A 123 -10.06 3.30 12.69
N ASN A 124 -11.20 3.37 13.40
CA ASN A 124 -12.00 2.19 13.71
C ASN A 124 -13.08 1.99 12.64
N HIS A 125 -13.05 0.86 11.94
CA HIS A 125 -14.02 0.50 10.91
C HIS A 125 -15.10 -0.50 11.38
N ASP A 126 -15.11 -0.89 12.66
CA ASP A 126 -15.91 -2.00 13.19
C ASP A 126 -17.41 -1.75 12.96
N TYR A 127 -17.88 -0.53 13.17
CA TYR A 127 -19.30 -0.21 13.01
C TYR A 127 -19.75 -0.40 11.56
N CYS A 128 -19.07 0.27 10.61
CA CYS A 128 -19.47 0.24 9.21
C CYS A 128 -19.24 -1.13 8.57
N MET A 129 -18.13 -1.81 8.87
CA MET A 129 -17.87 -3.15 8.35
C MET A 129 -18.88 -4.18 8.85
N ASN A 130 -19.29 -4.10 10.13
CA ASN A 130 -20.38 -4.94 10.65
C ASN A 130 -21.74 -4.60 10.04
N LEU A 131 -22.02 -3.33 9.79
CA LEU A 131 -23.25 -2.89 9.13
C LEU A 131 -23.33 -3.41 7.68
N LEU A 132 -22.24 -3.33 6.94
CA LEU A 132 -22.13 -3.89 5.58
C LEU A 132 -22.30 -5.41 5.60
N ALA A 133 -21.60 -6.11 6.51
CA ALA A 133 -21.70 -7.56 6.64
C ALA A 133 -23.13 -8.03 6.97
N LYS A 134 -23.85 -7.33 7.85
CA LYS A 134 -25.26 -7.60 8.18
C LYS A 134 -26.21 -7.47 6.98
N ASN A 135 -25.81 -6.70 5.97
CA ASN A 135 -26.57 -6.49 4.74
C ASN A 135 -25.97 -7.22 3.54
N ASN A 136 -25.07 -8.20 3.78
CA ASN A 136 -24.42 -9.00 2.75
C ASN A 136 -23.58 -8.19 1.73
N ILE A 137 -23.03 -7.06 2.17
CA ILE A 137 -22.16 -6.21 1.35
C ILE A 137 -20.69 -6.47 1.71
N TYR A 138 -19.92 -6.81 0.68
CA TYR A 138 -18.48 -7.00 0.71
C TYR A 138 -17.72 -5.71 0.37
N LEU A 139 -16.46 -5.65 0.80
CA LEU A 139 -15.53 -4.57 0.51
C LEU A 139 -14.40 -5.06 -0.41
N ILE A 140 -14.15 -4.34 -1.50
CA ILE A 140 -12.84 -4.31 -2.15
C ILE A 140 -12.20 -2.96 -1.81
N ALA A 141 -11.01 -2.97 -1.23
CA ALA A 141 -10.31 -1.75 -0.84
C ALA A 141 -9.00 -1.58 -1.63
N ASP A 142 -8.71 -0.38 -2.08
CA ASP A 142 -7.39 -0.04 -2.62
C ASP A 142 -6.40 0.14 -1.45
N LEU A 143 -5.17 -0.38 -1.59
CA LEU A 143 -4.13 -0.29 -0.55
C LEU A 143 -3.47 1.09 -0.51
N SER A 144 -3.44 1.77 -1.64
CA SER A 144 -2.91 3.12 -1.80
C SER A 144 -3.81 4.20 -1.21
N GLU A 145 -3.33 5.43 -1.22
CA GLU A 145 -4.16 6.64 -1.18
C GLU A 145 -3.50 7.72 -2.08
N PRO A 146 -4.18 8.83 -2.40
CA PRO A 146 -3.68 9.83 -3.35
C PRO A 146 -2.22 10.28 -3.13
N LYS A 147 -1.77 10.43 -1.87
CA LYS A 147 -0.41 10.85 -1.51
C LYS A 147 0.58 9.69 -1.27
N ALA A 148 0.09 8.45 -1.21
CA ALA A 148 0.89 7.24 -0.98
C ALA A 148 0.48 6.15 -1.98
N SER A 149 0.96 6.32 -3.21
CA SER A 149 0.78 5.40 -4.32
C SER A 149 2.07 5.30 -5.13
N VAL A 150 2.18 4.26 -5.97
CA VAL A 150 3.28 4.18 -6.93
C VAL A 150 3.10 5.30 -7.96
N ASP A 151 4.01 6.29 -7.95
CA ASP A 151 4.02 7.36 -8.95
C ASP A 151 4.38 6.78 -10.32
N ARG A 152 3.49 6.92 -11.30
CA ARG A 152 3.70 6.38 -12.64
C ARG A 152 4.87 7.01 -13.40
N LYS A 153 5.24 8.26 -13.07
CA LYS A 153 6.33 9.00 -13.72
C LYS A 153 7.67 8.72 -13.07
N GLU A 154 7.70 8.60 -11.75
CA GLU A 154 8.89 8.31 -10.96
C GLU A 154 8.65 7.10 -10.04
N PRO A 155 8.45 5.89 -10.61
CA PRO A 155 7.96 4.76 -9.85
C PRO A 155 8.97 4.25 -8.84
N THR A 156 8.48 4.03 -7.62
CA THR A 156 9.24 3.46 -6.52
C THR A 156 8.38 2.46 -5.77
N TRP A 157 9.03 1.51 -5.12
CA TRP A 157 8.42 0.60 -4.15
C TRP A 157 9.35 0.59 -2.95
N ASP A 158 9.02 1.40 -1.95
CA ASP A 158 9.88 1.70 -0.82
C ASP A 158 9.19 1.43 0.52
N GLY A 159 9.93 1.65 1.61
CA GLY A 159 9.42 1.43 2.96
C GLY A 159 8.18 2.24 3.30
N ASP A 160 8.01 3.45 2.75
CA ASP A 160 6.85 4.31 3.04
C ASP A 160 5.58 3.71 2.40
N LEU A 161 5.66 3.33 1.12
CA LEU A 161 4.56 2.66 0.43
C LEU A 161 4.26 1.27 0.98
N TYR A 162 5.29 0.51 1.35
CA TYR A 162 5.09 -0.82 1.92
C TYR A 162 4.41 -0.75 3.29
N ASP A 163 4.80 0.20 4.15
CA ASP A 163 4.12 0.42 5.43
C ASP A 163 2.67 0.85 5.23
N ARG A 164 2.39 1.77 4.30
CA ARG A 164 1.00 2.13 3.92
C ARG A 164 0.17 0.90 3.60
N TYR A 165 0.66 0.04 2.71
CA TYR A 165 -0.08 -1.12 2.23
C TYR A 165 -0.29 -2.16 3.34
N LYS A 166 0.74 -2.46 4.14
CA LYS A 166 0.61 -3.36 5.30
C LYS A 166 -0.40 -2.84 6.32
N ASN A 167 -0.39 -1.54 6.60
CA ASN A 167 -1.28 -0.95 7.59
C ASN A 167 -2.76 -1.06 7.16
N VAL A 168 -3.07 -0.90 5.87
CA VAL A 168 -4.43 -1.13 5.34
C VAL A 168 -4.85 -2.59 5.50
N VAL A 169 -3.96 -3.53 5.18
CA VAL A 169 -4.22 -4.97 5.39
C VAL A 169 -4.45 -5.26 6.87
N ASP A 170 -3.56 -4.82 7.77
CA ASP A 170 -3.65 -5.07 9.21
C ASP A 170 -4.94 -4.49 9.81
N ALA A 171 -5.43 -3.35 9.32
CA ALA A 171 -6.67 -2.73 9.78
C ALA A 171 -7.92 -3.52 9.35
N LEU A 172 -7.91 -4.11 8.15
CA LEU A 172 -9.09 -4.70 7.51
C LEU A 172 -9.14 -6.23 7.55
N GLU A 173 -8.04 -6.93 7.79
CA GLU A 173 -7.95 -8.40 7.67
C GLU A 173 -8.96 -9.17 8.54
N LYS A 174 -9.28 -8.60 9.72
CA LYS A 174 -10.20 -9.17 10.71
C LYS A 174 -11.66 -9.25 10.24
N TYR A 175 -12.04 -8.54 9.17
CA TYR A 175 -13.41 -8.53 8.67
C TYR A 175 -13.60 -9.60 7.57
N ASN A 176 -14.58 -10.49 7.78
CA ASN A 176 -14.86 -11.59 6.85
C ASN A 176 -15.43 -11.12 5.50
N ASN A 177 -16.08 -9.95 5.46
CA ASN A 177 -16.63 -9.36 4.25
C ASN A 177 -15.62 -8.49 3.48
N VAL A 178 -14.32 -8.54 3.79
CA VAL A 178 -13.28 -8.02 2.90
C VAL A 178 -13.02 -9.06 1.81
N LEU A 179 -13.44 -8.74 0.59
CA LEU A 179 -13.37 -9.60 -0.58
C LEU A 179 -11.95 -9.63 -1.17
N GLY A 180 -11.28 -8.48 -1.25
CA GLY A 180 -9.95 -8.36 -1.84
C GLY A 180 -9.36 -6.97 -1.70
N PHE A 181 -8.10 -6.84 -2.12
CA PHE A 181 -7.42 -5.56 -2.17
C PHE A 181 -6.85 -5.26 -3.55
N PHE A 182 -6.89 -4.01 -3.98
CA PHE A 182 -6.13 -3.54 -5.14
C PHE A 182 -4.77 -2.99 -4.72
N ALA A 183 -3.69 -3.54 -5.29
CA ALA A 183 -2.33 -3.07 -5.04
C ALA A 183 -1.91 -1.89 -5.94
N GLY A 184 -2.77 -1.49 -6.87
CA GLY A 184 -2.60 -0.33 -7.72
C GLY A 184 -3.85 -0.13 -8.59
N ASN A 185 -4.08 1.13 -8.97
CA ASN A 185 -5.18 1.55 -9.83
C ASN A 185 -4.62 2.43 -10.96
N GLU A 186 -4.68 1.93 -12.20
CA GLU A 186 -4.24 2.63 -13.41
C GLU A 186 -2.84 3.25 -13.29
N VAL A 187 -1.94 2.61 -12.54
CA VAL A 187 -0.56 3.11 -12.37
C VAL A 187 0.10 3.17 -13.74
N VAL A 188 0.01 2.07 -14.49
CA VAL A 188 0.30 2.08 -15.92
C VAL A 188 -0.99 2.40 -16.64
N ASN A 189 -0.98 3.51 -17.39
CA ASN A 189 -2.15 4.04 -18.07
C ASN A 189 -1.91 4.31 -19.57
N ASP A 190 -0.66 4.34 -20.01
CA ASP A 190 -0.30 4.50 -21.42
C ASP A 190 1.11 3.93 -21.67
N ARG A 191 1.53 3.89 -22.94
CA ARG A 191 2.84 3.35 -23.34
C ARG A 191 4.04 3.99 -22.65
N THR A 192 3.91 5.24 -22.19
CA THR A 192 5.00 6.01 -21.55
C THR A 192 5.19 5.67 -20.08
N THR A 193 4.23 5.02 -19.44
CA THR A 193 4.26 4.68 -18.00
C THR A 193 4.47 3.19 -17.72
N THR A 194 4.71 2.38 -18.76
CA THR A 194 4.86 0.91 -18.64
C THR A 194 6.00 0.48 -17.72
N SER A 195 7.03 1.31 -17.53
CA SER A 195 8.12 1.06 -16.58
C SER A 195 7.68 1.08 -15.11
N ALA A 196 6.46 1.49 -14.79
CA ALA A 196 5.92 1.43 -13.43
C ALA A 196 5.37 0.04 -13.06
N ALA A 197 5.05 -0.82 -14.05
CA ALA A 197 4.46 -2.14 -13.81
C ALA A 197 5.26 -3.05 -12.86
N PRO A 198 6.61 -3.11 -12.92
CA PRO A 198 7.40 -3.94 -12.00
C PRO A 198 7.24 -3.56 -10.54
N PHE A 199 7.03 -2.27 -10.24
CA PHE A 199 6.86 -1.78 -8.88
C PHE A 199 5.50 -2.20 -8.30
N VAL A 200 4.45 -2.20 -9.11
CA VAL A 200 3.14 -2.72 -8.72
C VAL A 200 3.17 -4.24 -8.54
N ARG A 201 3.86 -4.99 -9.41
CA ARG A 201 4.02 -6.45 -9.19
C ARG A 201 4.83 -6.76 -7.93
N ALA A 202 5.83 -5.95 -7.60
CA ALA A 202 6.55 -6.08 -6.33
C ALA A 202 5.64 -5.78 -5.13
N SER A 203 4.73 -4.80 -5.22
CA SER A 203 3.78 -4.53 -4.13
C SER A 203 2.81 -5.69 -3.90
N ILE A 204 2.30 -6.30 -4.97
CA ILE A 204 1.49 -7.54 -4.89
C ILE A 204 2.27 -8.64 -4.16
N ARG A 205 3.51 -8.90 -4.60
CA ARG A 205 4.40 -9.90 -4.02
C ARG A 205 4.58 -9.71 -2.52
N ASP A 206 4.91 -8.49 -2.13
CA ASP A 206 5.32 -8.20 -0.76
C ASP A 206 4.13 -8.12 0.19
N VAL A 207 2.98 -7.63 -0.26
CA VAL A 207 1.73 -7.67 0.54
C VAL A 207 1.26 -9.11 0.74
N LYS A 208 1.29 -9.96 -0.30
CA LYS A 208 0.98 -11.39 -0.15
C LYS A 208 1.93 -12.08 0.84
N LYS A 209 3.23 -11.78 0.78
CA LYS A 209 4.21 -12.27 1.77
C LYS A 209 3.89 -11.79 3.20
N HIS A 210 3.45 -10.54 3.37
CA HIS A 210 3.05 -10.01 4.68
C HIS A 210 1.83 -10.75 5.24
N ILE A 211 0.78 -10.96 4.43
CA ILE A 211 -0.41 -11.74 4.81
C ILE A 211 -0.03 -13.13 5.29
N VAL A 212 0.84 -13.83 4.56
CA VAL A 212 1.34 -15.17 4.92
C VAL A 212 2.15 -15.11 6.21
N LYS A 213 3.09 -14.16 6.34
CA LYS A 213 3.95 -13.99 7.53
C LYS A 213 3.11 -13.77 8.79
N LYS A 214 2.03 -12.99 8.68
CA LYS A 214 1.12 -12.66 9.78
C LYS A 214 0.07 -13.74 10.05
N LYS A 215 0.00 -14.77 9.20
CA LYS A 215 -0.98 -15.89 9.27
C LYS A 215 -2.43 -15.41 9.19
N TYR A 216 -2.67 -14.34 8.45
CA TYR A 216 -4.02 -13.84 8.20
C TYR A 216 -4.82 -14.78 7.29
N ARG A 217 -6.12 -14.49 7.13
CA ARG A 217 -6.89 -15.06 6.01
C ARG A 217 -6.19 -14.67 4.71
N ASN A 218 -6.12 -15.60 3.75
CA ASN A 218 -5.53 -15.35 2.43
C ASN A 218 -6.47 -14.46 1.60
N ILE A 219 -6.53 -13.17 1.93
CA ILE A 219 -7.31 -12.18 1.18
C ILE A 219 -6.59 -11.92 -0.14
N PRO A 220 -7.27 -12.04 -1.29
CA PRO A 220 -6.62 -11.92 -2.59
C PRO A 220 -6.18 -10.47 -2.86
N ILE A 221 -5.06 -10.33 -3.56
CA ILE A 221 -4.48 -9.05 -3.97
C ILE A 221 -4.50 -8.95 -5.50
N GLY A 222 -5.27 -8.01 -6.02
CA GLY A 222 -5.43 -7.76 -7.46
C GLY A 222 -4.83 -6.44 -7.93
N TYR A 223 -5.09 -6.13 -9.20
CA TYR A 223 -4.74 -4.86 -9.84
C TYR A 223 -5.93 -4.33 -10.64
N SER A 224 -6.17 -3.01 -10.58
CA SER A 224 -7.18 -2.32 -11.37
C SER A 224 -6.49 -1.54 -12.49
N THR A 225 -6.87 -1.77 -13.74
CA THR A 225 -6.26 -1.18 -14.94
C THR A 225 -7.21 -0.26 -15.68
N ASN A 226 -6.68 0.64 -16.50
CA ASN A 226 -7.46 1.33 -17.53
C ASN A 226 -7.55 0.47 -18.82
N ASP A 227 -8.28 0.97 -19.81
CA ASP A 227 -8.53 0.28 -21.09
C ASP A 227 -7.77 0.90 -22.28
N ASP A 228 -6.49 1.21 -22.10
CA ASP A 228 -5.67 1.72 -23.20
C ASP A 228 -5.33 0.61 -24.22
N SER A 229 -5.82 0.79 -25.45
CA SER A 229 -5.68 -0.20 -26.53
C SER A 229 -4.25 -0.55 -26.92
N GLN A 230 -3.25 0.33 -26.66
CA GLN A 230 -1.85 0.06 -27.03
C GLN A 230 -1.15 -0.86 -26.04
N ILE A 231 -1.65 -0.96 -24.80
CA ILE A 231 -0.97 -1.66 -23.71
C ILE A 231 -1.82 -2.69 -22.97
N ARG A 232 -3.16 -2.69 -23.10
CA ARG A 232 -4.04 -3.60 -22.33
C ARG A 232 -3.69 -5.08 -22.47
N ASP A 233 -3.28 -5.50 -23.66
CA ASP A 233 -2.84 -6.87 -23.94
C ASP A 233 -1.52 -7.23 -23.26
N PHE A 234 -0.63 -6.26 -23.09
CA PHE A 234 0.63 -6.44 -22.37
C PHE A 234 0.40 -6.43 -20.87
N LEU A 235 -0.44 -5.51 -20.37
CA LEU A 235 -0.78 -5.40 -18.95
C LEU A 235 -1.46 -6.65 -18.42
N SER A 236 -2.51 -7.12 -19.09
CA SER A 236 -3.24 -8.33 -18.69
C SER A 236 -2.32 -9.55 -18.62
N ASN A 237 -1.44 -9.75 -19.60
CA ASN A 237 -0.40 -10.79 -19.57
C ASN A 237 0.58 -10.59 -18.41
N TYR A 238 1.12 -9.36 -18.25
CA TYR A 238 2.23 -9.10 -17.34
C TYR A 238 1.89 -9.35 -15.87
N PHE A 239 0.67 -9.03 -15.44
CA PHE A 239 0.23 -9.23 -14.05
C PHE A 239 0.01 -10.70 -13.66
N ILE A 240 0.04 -11.63 -14.63
CA ILE A 240 -0.12 -13.07 -14.40
C ILE A 240 1.04 -13.92 -14.92
N CYS A 241 2.04 -13.31 -15.57
CA CYS A 241 3.11 -14.04 -16.22
C CYS A 241 4.26 -14.42 -15.29
N GLY A 242 5.10 -15.37 -15.74
CA GLY A 242 6.33 -15.80 -15.10
C GLY A 242 6.12 -16.84 -13.99
N ASP A 243 7.20 -17.39 -13.44
CA ASP A 243 7.12 -18.55 -12.56
C ASP A 243 6.80 -18.20 -11.10
N ASP A 244 7.08 -16.96 -10.69
CA ASP A 244 6.81 -16.49 -9.33
C ASP A 244 5.31 -16.22 -9.12
N ASN A 245 4.61 -17.21 -8.58
CA ASN A 245 3.19 -17.08 -8.22
C ASN A 245 2.94 -16.06 -7.11
N THR A 246 3.97 -15.65 -6.35
CA THR A 246 3.80 -14.67 -5.29
C THR A 246 3.61 -13.26 -5.85
N SER A 247 4.20 -12.94 -7.02
CA SER A 247 4.07 -11.64 -7.70
C SER A 247 2.98 -11.55 -8.76
N LYS A 248 2.15 -12.60 -8.90
CA LYS A 248 0.96 -12.58 -9.76
C LYS A 248 -0.22 -11.99 -9.01
N ALA A 249 -1.03 -11.22 -9.72
CA ALA A 249 -2.33 -10.76 -9.25
C ALA A 249 -3.26 -11.95 -9.02
N ASP A 250 -4.09 -11.88 -7.98
CA ASP A 250 -5.08 -12.91 -7.67
C ASP A 250 -6.42 -12.67 -8.39
N PHE A 251 -6.68 -11.44 -8.81
CA PHE A 251 -7.79 -11.02 -9.68
C PHE A 251 -7.39 -9.77 -10.48
N TYR A 252 -8.13 -9.48 -11.55
CA TYR A 252 -7.86 -8.37 -12.46
C TYR A 252 -9.11 -7.51 -12.66
N GLY A 253 -9.01 -6.23 -12.31
CA GLY A 253 -10.06 -5.24 -12.51
C GLY A 253 -9.79 -4.40 -13.75
N ILE A 254 -10.81 -4.14 -14.57
CA ILE A 254 -10.73 -3.21 -15.70
C ILE A 254 -11.69 -2.04 -15.46
N ASN A 255 -11.17 -0.83 -15.48
CA ASN A 255 -11.97 0.39 -15.56
C ASN A 255 -12.42 0.56 -17.01
N ASN A 256 -13.60 0.02 -17.33
CA ASN A 256 -14.11 -0.04 -18.70
C ASN A 256 -15.30 0.90 -18.89
N TYR A 257 -15.14 1.83 -19.82
CA TYR A 257 -16.16 2.83 -20.17
C TYR A 257 -16.54 2.75 -21.66
N GLU A 258 -16.30 1.63 -22.33
CA GLU A 258 -16.55 1.49 -23.77
C GLU A 258 -18.06 1.49 -24.13
N TRP A 259 -18.92 1.09 -23.19
CA TRP A 259 -20.38 1.13 -23.36
C TRP A 259 -20.97 2.46 -22.89
N CYS A 260 -21.50 3.25 -23.83
CA CYS A 260 -22.16 4.53 -23.55
C CYS A 260 -23.60 4.56 -24.07
N GLY A 261 -24.55 5.00 -23.24
CA GLY A 261 -25.97 5.10 -23.61
C GLY A 261 -26.57 3.75 -24.02
N HIS A 262 -27.45 3.76 -25.03
CA HIS A 262 -28.06 2.55 -25.58
C HIS A 262 -27.15 1.88 -26.63
N SER A 263 -26.02 1.32 -26.19
CA SER A 263 -25.14 0.52 -27.05
C SER A 263 -25.60 -0.95 -27.14
N THR A 264 -24.77 -1.79 -27.74
CA THR A 264 -24.98 -3.23 -27.84
C THR A 264 -23.69 -3.97 -27.54
N PHE A 265 -23.78 -5.26 -27.18
CA PHE A 265 -22.62 -6.11 -26.89
C PHE A 265 -21.51 -6.08 -27.95
N ARG A 266 -21.88 -5.93 -29.23
CA ARG A 266 -20.92 -5.84 -30.33
C ARG A 266 -20.39 -4.43 -30.54
N THR A 267 -21.27 -3.43 -30.57
CA THR A 267 -20.87 -2.04 -30.89
C THR A 267 -20.13 -1.37 -29.75
N SER A 268 -20.30 -1.82 -28.51
CA SER A 268 -19.54 -1.35 -27.35
C SER A 268 -18.10 -1.88 -27.31
N GLY A 269 -17.77 -2.94 -28.06
CA GLY A 269 -16.48 -3.64 -27.91
C GLY A 269 -16.50 -4.76 -26.85
N TYR A 270 -17.57 -4.93 -26.07
CA TYR A 270 -17.64 -5.97 -25.03
C TYR A 270 -17.46 -7.39 -25.59
N SER A 271 -17.94 -7.66 -26.81
CA SER A 271 -17.71 -8.94 -27.48
C SER A 271 -16.22 -9.25 -27.71
N GLU A 272 -15.41 -8.23 -27.95
CA GLU A 272 -13.96 -8.39 -28.09
C GLU A 272 -13.32 -8.56 -26.72
N ARG A 273 -13.74 -7.79 -25.70
CA ARG A 273 -13.27 -7.96 -24.31
C ARG A 273 -13.53 -9.38 -23.80
N VAL A 274 -14.69 -9.96 -24.09
CA VAL A 274 -14.97 -11.37 -23.78
C VAL A 274 -14.00 -12.31 -24.49
N ALA A 275 -13.71 -12.08 -25.78
CA ALA A 275 -12.74 -12.88 -26.51
C ALA A 275 -11.33 -12.80 -25.91
N ASP A 276 -10.91 -11.61 -25.45
CA ASP A 276 -9.62 -11.35 -24.82
C ASP A 276 -9.47 -12.12 -23.50
N PHE A 277 -10.55 -12.26 -22.71
CA PHE A 277 -10.50 -12.77 -21.34
C PHE A 277 -11.14 -14.15 -21.11
N LYS A 278 -11.74 -14.79 -22.11
CA LYS A 278 -12.45 -16.08 -21.97
C LYS A 278 -11.65 -17.20 -21.30
N ASN A 279 -10.33 -17.22 -21.49
CA ASN A 279 -9.42 -18.22 -20.90
C ASN A 279 -8.42 -17.59 -19.92
N PHE A 280 -8.75 -16.43 -19.35
CA PHE A 280 -7.87 -15.75 -18.41
C PHE A 280 -7.79 -16.55 -17.10
N PRO A 281 -6.59 -16.80 -16.54
CA PRO A 281 -6.40 -17.78 -15.47
C PRO A 281 -6.81 -17.30 -14.06
N ILE A 282 -7.19 -16.03 -13.93
CA ILE A 282 -7.65 -15.44 -12.68
C ILE A 282 -8.98 -14.71 -12.92
N PRO A 283 -9.82 -14.51 -11.88
CA PRO A 283 -11.06 -13.76 -12.02
C PRO A 283 -10.81 -12.37 -12.59
N VAL A 284 -11.63 -11.97 -13.56
CA VAL A 284 -11.65 -10.64 -14.15
C VAL A 284 -13.04 -10.03 -14.01
N PHE A 285 -13.12 -8.74 -13.70
CA PHE A 285 -14.39 -8.00 -13.59
C PHE A 285 -14.16 -6.53 -13.97
N PHE A 286 -15.23 -5.81 -14.24
CA PHE A 286 -15.11 -4.36 -14.41
C PHE A 286 -14.98 -3.69 -13.04
N SER A 287 -13.78 -3.19 -12.72
CA SER A 287 -13.52 -2.49 -11.46
C SER A 287 -14.15 -1.10 -11.43
N GLU A 288 -14.47 -0.55 -12.60
CA GLU A 288 -15.36 0.59 -12.83
C GLU A 288 -16.10 0.39 -14.16
N PHE A 289 -17.37 0.77 -14.22
CA PHE A 289 -18.14 0.96 -15.46
C PHE A 289 -19.19 2.08 -15.29
N GLY A 290 -19.83 2.49 -16.38
CA GLY A 290 -20.96 3.44 -16.36
C GLY A 290 -20.64 4.77 -17.04
N CYS A 291 -20.28 4.70 -18.33
CA CYS A 291 -19.99 5.88 -19.16
C CYS A 291 -21.08 6.94 -19.07
N ASN A 292 -20.71 8.19 -18.80
CA ASN A 292 -21.65 9.30 -18.59
C ASN A 292 -21.77 10.27 -19.77
N THR A 293 -21.32 9.90 -20.97
CA THR A 293 -21.45 10.75 -22.17
C THR A 293 -22.92 10.97 -22.59
N VAL A 294 -23.81 10.04 -22.25
CA VAL A 294 -25.26 10.16 -22.37
C VAL A 294 -25.85 10.11 -20.96
N ARG A 295 -26.60 11.16 -20.58
CA ARG A 295 -27.31 11.24 -19.29
C ARG A 295 -28.80 11.56 -19.49
N PRO A 296 -29.70 11.04 -18.63
CA PRO A 296 -29.44 10.05 -17.59
C PRO A 296 -28.88 8.74 -18.14
N ARG A 297 -28.00 8.10 -17.38
CA ARG A 297 -27.36 6.85 -17.81
C ARG A 297 -28.40 5.73 -17.78
N PRO A 298 -28.62 5.00 -18.90
CA PRO A 298 -29.62 3.94 -18.93
C PRO A 298 -29.11 2.63 -18.31
N PHE A 299 -27.79 2.49 -18.10
CA PHE A 299 -27.12 1.30 -17.54
C PHE A 299 -27.43 -0.03 -18.28
N THR A 300 -27.77 0.02 -19.56
CA THR A 300 -28.06 -1.18 -20.38
C THR A 300 -26.88 -2.15 -20.48
N GLU A 301 -25.66 -1.72 -20.18
CA GLU A 301 -24.48 -2.57 -20.04
C GLU A 301 -24.60 -3.60 -18.91
N VAL A 302 -25.44 -3.35 -17.89
CA VAL A 302 -25.69 -4.31 -16.80
C VAL A 302 -26.35 -5.58 -17.34
N ASP A 303 -27.34 -5.45 -18.23
CA ASP A 303 -27.97 -6.61 -18.89
C ASP A 303 -26.95 -7.44 -19.67
N ALA A 304 -26.01 -6.79 -20.36
CA ALA A 304 -24.92 -7.47 -21.06
C ALA A 304 -23.93 -8.12 -20.08
N LEU A 305 -23.53 -7.42 -19.01
CA LEU A 305 -22.52 -7.84 -18.05
C LEU A 305 -22.90 -9.12 -17.30
N PHE A 306 -24.19 -9.29 -17.01
CA PHE A 306 -24.74 -10.49 -16.36
C PHE A 306 -25.40 -11.46 -17.34
N SER A 307 -25.26 -11.23 -18.65
CA SER A 307 -25.71 -12.19 -19.66
C SER A 307 -24.79 -13.42 -19.72
N PRO A 308 -25.29 -14.59 -20.17
CA PRO A 308 -24.44 -15.77 -20.40
C PRO A 308 -23.25 -15.53 -21.33
N LEU A 309 -23.31 -14.52 -22.20
CA LEU A 309 -22.20 -14.19 -23.10
C LEU A 309 -21.03 -13.55 -22.36
N MET A 310 -21.28 -12.80 -21.28
CA MET A 310 -20.23 -12.16 -20.48
C MET A 310 -19.84 -12.97 -19.26
N SER A 311 -20.79 -13.63 -18.58
CA SER A 311 -20.50 -14.38 -17.35
C SER A 311 -19.58 -15.59 -17.56
N ASP A 312 -19.44 -16.05 -18.81
CA ASP A 312 -18.42 -17.03 -19.22
C ASP A 312 -16.96 -16.53 -19.03
N ALA A 313 -16.75 -15.21 -19.02
CA ALA A 313 -15.41 -14.60 -18.93
C ALA A 313 -15.26 -13.65 -17.74
N PHE A 314 -16.29 -12.86 -17.42
CA PHE A 314 -16.25 -11.81 -16.41
C PHE A 314 -17.08 -12.16 -15.18
N SER A 315 -16.56 -11.81 -14.01
CA SER A 315 -17.21 -11.97 -12.70
C SER A 315 -18.04 -10.74 -12.32
N GLY A 316 -18.71 -10.10 -13.27
CA GLY A 316 -19.52 -8.89 -13.05
C GLY A 316 -18.72 -7.58 -13.06
N GLY A 317 -19.14 -6.59 -12.28
CA GLY A 317 -18.48 -5.28 -12.19
C GLY A 317 -19.03 -4.30 -11.15
N ILE A 318 -18.37 -3.16 -11.03
CA ILE A 318 -18.61 -2.12 -10.03
C ILE A 318 -18.97 -0.82 -10.74
N MET A 319 -20.17 -0.30 -10.52
CA MET A 319 -20.64 0.94 -11.14
C MET A 319 -19.94 2.14 -10.50
N TYR A 320 -19.39 3.05 -11.33
CA TYR A 320 -18.79 4.30 -10.90
C TYR A 320 -19.80 5.46 -11.05
N MET A 321 -20.28 6.11 -9.98
CA MET A 321 -20.06 5.88 -8.55
C MET A 321 -21.29 6.27 -7.71
N TYR A 322 -21.26 6.03 -6.39
CA TYR A 322 -22.38 6.36 -5.51
C TYR A 322 -22.62 7.87 -5.39
N PHE A 323 -21.61 8.64 -5.01
CA PHE A 323 -21.72 10.08 -4.74
C PHE A 323 -21.63 10.91 -6.01
N GLU A 324 -22.55 11.86 -6.19
CA GLU A 324 -22.48 12.87 -7.26
C GLU A 324 -21.49 13.98 -6.88
N GLU A 325 -20.60 14.24 -7.82
CA GLU A 325 -19.53 15.23 -7.71
C GLU A 325 -19.47 16.04 -9.01
N GLN A 326 -18.48 16.94 -9.12
CA GLN A 326 -18.28 17.75 -10.33
C GLN A 326 -18.07 16.89 -11.60
N ASN A 327 -17.65 15.63 -11.44
CA ASN A 327 -17.42 14.68 -12.52
C ASN A 327 -18.72 14.10 -13.11
N GLN A 328 -19.88 14.32 -12.48
CA GLN A 328 -21.19 13.89 -12.98
C GLN A 328 -21.38 12.37 -13.11
N PHE A 329 -20.79 11.58 -12.20
CA PHE A 329 -20.86 10.11 -12.18
C PHE A 329 -21.71 9.53 -11.05
N GLY A 330 -22.24 10.33 -10.15
CA GLY A 330 -23.02 9.86 -9.01
C GLY A 330 -24.41 9.39 -9.36
N VAL A 331 -24.94 8.52 -8.52
CA VAL A 331 -26.37 8.16 -8.50
C VAL A 331 -27.12 8.84 -7.38
N VAL A 332 -26.42 9.37 -6.37
CA VAL A 332 -27.03 10.14 -5.29
C VAL A 332 -26.29 11.45 -5.01
N GLU A 333 -27.04 12.44 -4.58
CA GLU A 333 -26.53 13.73 -4.13
C GLU A 333 -26.75 13.87 -2.61
N ILE A 334 -25.74 14.31 -1.87
CA ILE A 334 -25.90 14.63 -0.44
C ILE A 334 -26.41 16.06 -0.33
N VAL A 335 -27.58 16.24 0.28
CA VAL A 335 -28.30 17.54 0.31
C VAL A 335 -27.47 18.65 0.98
N ASP A 336 -26.69 18.28 1.99
CA ASP A 336 -25.73 19.17 2.67
C ASP A 336 -24.47 18.38 2.99
N SER A 337 -23.46 18.48 2.12
CA SER A 337 -22.18 17.78 2.29
C SER A 337 -21.38 18.21 3.52
N LYS A 338 -21.76 19.31 4.18
CA LYS A 338 -21.17 19.75 5.45
C LYS A 338 -21.71 18.97 6.65
N ASN A 339 -22.77 18.18 6.47
CA ASN A 339 -23.33 17.35 7.52
C ASN A 339 -23.25 15.88 7.09
N LEU A 340 -22.43 15.09 7.79
CA LEU A 340 -22.23 13.67 7.48
C LEU A 340 -23.53 12.85 7.56
N SER A 341 -24.50 13.31 8.35
CA SER A 341 -25.84 12.70 8.49
C SER A 341 -26.89 13.32 7.57
N SER A 342 -26.51 14.24 6.68
CA SER A 342 -27.44 14.94 5.79
C SER A 342 -28.20 13.97 4.91
N PRO A 343 -29.51 14.18 4.66
CA PRO A 343 -30.30 13.31 3.79
C PRO A 343 -29.69 13.14 2.39
N VAL A 344 -29.97 11.99 1.79
CA VAL A 344 -29.57 11.63 0.43
C VAL A 344 -30.72 11.93 -0.52
N LYS A 345 -30.41 12.56 -1.65
CA LYS A 345 -31.33 12.75 -2.78
C LYS A 345 -30.94 11.78 -3.90
N LYS A 346 -31.87 10.90 -4.28
CA LYS A 346 -31.70 10.01 -5.44
C LYS A 346 -31.74 10.81 -6.73
N LEU A 347 -30.77 10.59 -7.62
CA LEU A 347 -30.76 11.14 -8.96
C LEU A 347 -31.50 10.22 -9.94
N GLU A 348 -31.67 10.66 -11.19
CA GLU A 348 -32.35 9.83 -12.21
C GLU A 348 -31.57 8.54 -12.49
N ASP A 349 -30.25 8.62 -12.54
CA ASP A 349 -29.35 7.47 -12.69
C ASP A 349 -29.58 6.39 -11.61
N PHE A 350 -29.96 6.77 -10.37
CA PHE A 350 -30.31 5.79 -9.32
C PHE A 350 -31.45 4.87 -9.74
N LYS A 351 -32.49 5.44 -10.37
CA LYS A 351 -33.69 4.69 -10.77
C LYS A 351 -33.37 3.72 -11.91
N PHE A 352 -32.56 4.17 -12.88
CA PHE A 352 -32.12 3.33 -13.99
C PHE A 352 -31.21 2.20 -13.50
N LEU A 353 -30.24 2.50 -12.64
CA LEU A 353 -29.36 1.48 -12.07
C LEU A 353 -30.13 0.48 -11.21
N GLN A 354 -31.03 0.95 -10.35
CA GLN A 354 -31.90 0.09 -9.55
C GLN A 354 -32.71 -0.86 -10.43
N TYR A 355 -33.29 -0.34 -11.52
CA TYR A 355 -34.06 -1.14 -12.46
C TYR A 355 -33.19 -2.23 -13.11
N GLU A 356 -32.00 -1.87 -13.58
CA GLU A 356 -31.07 -2.80 -14.23
C GLU A 356 -30.53 -3.87 -13.25
N TYR A 357 -30.07 -3.47 -12.06
CA TYR A 357 -29.66 -4.41 -11.01
C TYR A 357 -30.82 -5.26 -10.47
N GLY A 358 -32.06 -4.77 -10.49
CA GLY A 358 -33.25 -5.54 -10.14
C GLY A 358 -33.57 -6.69 -11.11
N LYS A 359 -33.04 -6.65 -12.34
CA LYS A 359 -33.18 -7.74 -13.33
C LYS A 359 -32.12 -8.83 -13.20
N VAL A 360 -31.03 -8.56 -12.48
CA VAL A 360 -29.89 -9.48 -12.38
C VAL A 360 -30.33 -10.77 -11.68
N ASN A 361 -30.30 -11.88 -12.42
CA ASN A 361 -30.60 -13.22 -11.91
C ASN A 361 -29.38 -14.12 -12.11
N ILE A 362 -28.61 -14.26 -11.04
CA ILE A 362 -27.31 -14.92 -11.04
C ILE A 362 -27.50 -16.43 -11.03
N LYS A 363 -27.03 -17.09 -12.09
CA LYS A 363 -26.89 -18.54 -12.15
C LYS A 363 -25.42 -18.89 -12.00
N GLY A 364 -24.91 -18.72 -10.78
CA GLY A 364 -23.54 -19.12 -10.44
C GLY A 364 -23.33 -20.63 -10.60
N VAL A 365 -22.08 -21.03 -10.75
CA VAL A 365 -21.67 -22.43 -10.71
C VAL A 365 -21.32 -22.79 -9.27
N HIS A 366 -21.85 -23.88 -8.73
CA HIS A 366 -21.43 -24.37 -7.42
C HIS A 366 -19.92 -24.64 -7.43
N ARG A 367 -19.22 -24.30 -6.34
CA ARG A 367 -17.75 -24.44 -6.26
C ARG A 367 -17.26 -25.85 -6.61
N GLU A 368 -18.02 -26.87 -6.24
CA GLU A 368 -17.72 -28.28 -6.51
C GLU A 368 -17.83 -28.65 -8.00
N ASP A 369 -18.67 -27.92 -8.74
CA ASP A 369 -18.89 -28.09 -10.17
C ASP A 369 -17.93 -27.23 -11.01
N TYR A 370 -17.27 -26.25 -10.39
CA TYR A 370 -16.33 -25.37 -11.06
C TYR A 370 -15.04 -26.12 -11.41
N LYS A 371 -14.84 -26.33 -12.72
CA LYS A 371 -13.61 -26.92 -13.28
C LYS A 371 -12.77 -25.82 -13.94
N PRO A 372 -11.65 -25.42 -13.34
CA PRO A 372 -10.79 -24.39 -13.91
C PRO A 372 -10.24 -24.83 -15.28
N SER A 373 -10.44 -24.00 -16.31
CA SER A 373 -10.02 -24.29 -17.69
C SER A 373 -8.56 -23.91 -17.97
N ALA A 374 -8.00 -22.94 -17.21
CA ALA A 374 -6.67 -22.40 -17.43
C ALA A 374 -5.73 -22.72 -16.25
N THR A 375 -5.00 -23.82 -16.38
CA THR A 375 -3.91 -24.21 -15.45
C THR A 375 -2.59 -24.18 -16.20
N GLY A 376 -2.19 -22.98 -16.63
CA GLY A 376 -0.97 -22.77 -17.41
C GLY A 376 -0.12 -21.69 -16.78
N ASN A 377 1.18 -21.95 -16.67
CA ASN A 377 2.13 -20.89 -16.42
C ASN A 377 2.20 -19.99 -17.66
N VAL A 378 1.83 -18.71 -17.51
CA VAL A 378 1.79 -17.77 -18.62
C VAL A 378 3.18 -17.17 -18.82
N SER A 379 3.76 -17.32 -20.02
CA SER A 379 5.03 -16.68 -20.34
C SER A 379 4.86 -15.16 -20.43
N CYS A 380 5.85 -14.43 -19.92
CA CYS A 380 5.85 -12.97 -20.02
C CYS A 380 6.12 -12.54 -21.46
N LYS A 381 5.31 -11.60 -21.97
CA LYS A 381 5.58 -10.96 -23.26
C LYS A 381 6.88 -10.16 -23.20
N GLU A 382 7.65 -10.24 -24.28
CA GLU A 382 8.90 -9.49 -24.46
C GLU A 382 8.65 -7.98 -24.51
N GLN A 383 9.70 -7.21 -24.20
CA GLN A 383 9.67 -5.76 -24.32
C GLN A 383 9.56 -5.33 -25.80
N THR A 384 8.81 -4.26 -26.04
CA THR A 384 8.58 -3.67 -27.38
C THR A 384 8.74 -2.15 -27.31
N GLU A 385 8.41 -1.42 -28.38
CA GLU A 385 8.31 0.05 -28.33
C GLU A 385 7.22 0.52 -27.35
N ASN A 386 6.08 -0.17 -27.33
CA ASN A 386 4.92 0.18 -26.50
C ASN A 386 4.96 -0.45 -25.10
N TRP A 387 5.85 -1.42 -24.88
CA TRP A 387 5.94 -2.15 -23.61
C TRP A 387 7.37 -2.21 -23.10
N LYS A 388 7.65 -1.47 -22.03
CA LYS A 388 9.00 -1.35 -21.47
C LYS A 388 9.17 -2.01 -20.11
N ALA A 389 8.18 -2.70 -19.54
CA ALA A 389 8.31 -3.29 -18.21
C ALA A 389 9.32 -4.46 -18.20
N SER A 390 10.27 -4.45 -17.27
CA SER A 390 11.17 -5.58 -17.00
C SER A 390 10.48 -6.64 -16.16
N THR A 391 10.76 -7.92 -16.41
CA THR A 391 10.29 -9.03 -15.55
C THR A 391 11.08 -9.16 -14.25
N VAL A 392 12.23 -8.50 -14.14
CA VAL A 392 12.96 -8.36 -12.87
C VAL A 392 12.26 -7.31 -12.03
N LEU A 393 11.84 -7.69 -10.82
CA LEU A 393 11.08 -6.83 -9.91
C LEU A 393 12.01 -6.19 -8.87
N PRO A 394 11.65 -5.00 -8.32
CA PRO A 394 12.35 -4.45 -7.17
C PRO A 394 12.42 -5.43 -6.00
N ASN A 395 13.47 -5.34 -5.20
CA ASN A 395 13.59 -6.10 -3.96
C ASN A 395 12.50 -5.67 -2.96
N THR A 396 12.14 -6.57 -2.04
CA THR A 396 11.25 -6.23 -0.93
C THR A 396 11.89 -5.13 -0.07
N PRO A 397 11.19 -4.03 0.26
CA PRO A 397 11.71 -3.01 1.15
C PRO A 397 12.15 -3.59 2.50
N ASP A 398 13.41 -3.32 2.88
CA ASP A 398 14.07 -3.86 4.07
C ASP A 398 14.37 -2.70 5.04
N GLN A 399 13.44 -2.44 5.96
CA GLN A 399 13.55 -1.32 6.88
C GLN A 399 14.78 -1.43 7.78
N PHE A 400 15.13 -2.64 8.24
CA PHE A 400 16.31 -2.85 9.09
C PHE A 400 17.58 -2.45 8.36
N LYS A 401 17.75 -2.90 7.10
CA LYS A 401 18.87 -2.48 6.26
C LYS A 401 18.93 -0.96 6.09
N CYS A 402 17.79 -0.32 5.88
CA CYS A 402 17.74 1.13 5.64
C CYS A 402 17.98 1.96 6.92
N ASP A 403 17.61 1.45 8.08
CA ASP A 403 17.94 2.06 9.37
C ASP A 403 19.44 1.91 9.67
N CYS A 404 19.99 0.72 9.42
CA CYS A 404 21.43 0.48 9.50
C CYS A 404 22.22 1.39 8.55
N LEU A 405 21.71 1.61 7.33
CA LEU A 405 22.30 2.56 6.40
C LEU A 405 22.44 3.94 7.04
N LEU A 406 21.35 4.49 7.60
CA LEU A 406 21.37 5.78 8.29
C LEU A 406 22.38 5.82 9.44
N SER A 407 22.44 4.75 10.24
CA SER A 407 23.40 4.60 11.35
C SER A 407 24.87 4.66 10.89
N ALA A 408 25.13 4.39 9.61
CA ALA A 408 26.45 4.42 8.99
C ALA A 408 26.72 5.70 8.18
N LEU A 409 25.88 6.74 8.22
CA LEU A 409 26.12 7.98 7.47
C LEU A 409 26.79 9.06 8.35
N SER A 410 27.64 9.87 7.74
CA SER A 410 28.28 11.05 8.37
C SER A 410 27.52 12.34 8.08
N CYS A 411 26.66 12.36 7.06
CA CYS A 411 25.76 13.47 6.73
C CYS A 411 24.36 12.93 6.47
N THR A 412 23.32 13.53 7.05
CA THR A 412 21.93 13.06 6.89
C THR A 412 20.98 14.22 6.67
N LYS A 413 19.79 13.95 6.13
CA LYS A 413 18.70 14.94 6.11
C LYS A 413 18.43 15.39 7.54
N ALA A 414 18.32 16.70 7.75
CA ALA A 414 17.97 17.25 9.05
C ALA A 414 16.59 16.72 9.50
N PRO A 415 16.43 16.23 10.74
CA PRO A 415 15.19 15.61 11.21
C PRO A 415 13.97 16.52 11.06
N ILE A 416 14.13 17.80 11.41
CA ILE A 416 13.04 18.80 11.38
C ILE A 416 12.90 19.51 10.03
N ALA A 417 13.82 19.32 9.09
CA ALA A 417 13.71 19.98 7.79
C ALA A 417 12.53 19.41 7.00
N THR A 418 11.63 20.29 6.59
CA THR A 418 10.63 19.96 5.58
C THR A 418 11.24 20.24 4.22
N ILE A 419 11.18 19.26 3.32
CA ILE A 419 11.73 19.39 1.97
C ILE A 419 10.59 19.15 1.00
N THR A 420 10.22 20.20 0.27
CA THR A 420 9.20 20.15 -0.76
C THR A 420 9.62 19.22 -1.90
N LEU A 421 8.67 18.83 -2.76
CA LEU A 421 8.98 18.01 -3.93
C LEU A 421 10.00 18.68 -4.85
N GLU A 422 9.84 19.99 -5.10
CA GLU A 422 10.74 20.74 -5.98
C GLU A 422 12.15 20.89 -5.39
N GLU A 423 12.27 21.25 -4.10
CA GLU A 423 13.58 21.29 -3.45
C GLU A 423 14.27 19.92 -3.45
N ARG A 424 13.50 18.84 -3.31
CA ARG A 424 14.04 17.47 -3.39
C ARG A 424 14.57 17.17 -4.79
N LYS A 425 13.84 17.55 -5.84
CA LYS A 425 14.29 17.41 -7.23
C LYS A 425 15.55 18.23 -7.48
N ASP A 426 15.62 19.46 -6.98
CA ASP A 426 16.82 20.30 -7.10
C ASP A 426 18.03 19.68 -6.39
N LEU A 427 17.83 19.16 -5.17
CA LEU A 427 18.87 18.44 -4.43
C LEU A 427 19.36 17.22 -5.21
N TYR A 428 18.46 16.37 -5.71
CA TYR A 428 18.85 15.22 -6.52
C TYR A 428 19.49 15.65 -7.84
N GLY A 429 19.01 16.70 -8.49
CA GLY A 429 19.62 17.26 -9.69
C GLY A 429 21.07 17.67 -9.44
N LYS A 430 21.34 18.36 -8.34
CA LYS A 430 22.71 18.76 -7.95
C LYS A 430 23.60 17.58 -7.57
N ILE A 431 23.07 16.63 -6.80
CA ILE A 431 23.86 15.51 -6.25
C ILE A 431 24.09 14.42 -7.31
N CYS A 432 23.05 14.08 -8.05
CA CYS A 432 23.07 12.97 -9.01
C CYS A 432 23.60 13.39 -10.38
N SER A 433 23.62 14.67 -10.76
CA SER A 433 24.14 15.11 -12.09
C SER A 433 25.64 15.43 -12.10
N ALA A 434 26.36 15.13 -11.02
CA ALA A 434 27.80 15.35 -10.93
C ALA A 434 28.58 14.21 -11.65
N ASN A 435 28.82 14.42 -12.94
CA ASN A 435 29.67 13.68 -13.90
C ASN A 435 29.16 12.30 -14.42
N GLU A 436 29.18 12.17 -15.75
CA GLU A 436 28.77 11.03 -16.59
C GLU A 436 29.69 9.79 -16.51
N SER A 437 30.13 9.42 -15.30
CA SER A 437 30.76 8.12 -15.07
C SER A 437 29.73 7.17 -14.48
N GLU A 438 29.77 5.89 -14.86
CA GLU A 438 28.90 4.79 -14.37
C GLU A 438 28.91 4.60 -12.84
N THR A 439 29.74 5.36 -12.12
CA THR A 439 29.84 5.49 -10.66
C THR A 439 28.95 6.60 -10.07
N LEU A 440 27.74 6.80 -10.62
CA LEU A 440 26.78 7.80 -10.15
C LEU A 440 26.31 7.47 -8.71
N PRO A 441 26.36 8.41 -7.76
CA PRO A 441 26.07 8.14 -6.36
C PRO A 441 24.64 7.63 -6.19
N CYS A 442 23.71 8.12 -7.01
CA CYS A 442 22.30 7.77 -6.90
C CYS A 442 21.96 6.38 -7.47
N ALA A 443 22.85 5.70 -8.19
CA ALA A 443 22.59 4.36 -8.73
C ALA A 443 22.21 3.34 -7.64
N LYS A 444 22.75 3.48 -6.40
CA LYS A 444 22.43 2.60 -5.26
C LYS A 444 21.05 2.86 -4.65
N ILE A 445 20.41 4.00 -4.94
CA ILE A 445 19.07 4.37 -4.42
C ILE A 445 18.00 4.51 -5.51
N SER A 446 18.40 4.46 -6.78
CA SER A 446 17.50 4.50 -7.94
C SER A 446 16.99 3.10 -8.29
N GLY A 447 15.82 3.05 -8.93
CA GLY A 447 15.26 1.84 -9.52
C GLY A 447 14.78 2.13 -10.94
N ASN A 448 15.08 1.25 -11.88
CA ASN A 448 14.69 1.41 -13.28
C ASN A 448 13.87 0.21 -13.72
N GLY A 449 12.55 0.41 -13.81
CA GLY A 449 11.61 -0.63 -14.21
C GLY A 449 11.71 -1.05 -15.68
N THR A 450 12.47 -0.32 -16.51
CA THR A 450 12.75 -0.73 -17.89
C THR A 450 13.88 -1.76 -17.98
N THR A 451 14.98 -1.47 -17.30
CA THR A 451 16.18 -2.32 -17.31
C THR A 451 16.15 -3.41 -16.25
N GLY A 452 15.23 -3.33 -15.27
CA GLY A 452 15.20 -4.25 -14.14
C GLY A 452 16.36 -4.05 -13.16
N LYS A 453 17.04 -2.90 -13.22
CA LYS A 453 18.16 -2.58 -12.33
C LYS A 453 17.65 -1.79 -11.14
N TYR A 454 17.85 -2.34 -9.95
CA TYR A 454 17.43 -1.74 -8.68
C TYR A 454 18.63 -1.61 -7.76
N GLY A 455 18.92 -0.39 -7.34
CA GLY A 455 19.97 -0.13 -6.37
C GLY A 455 19.73 -0.84 -5.05
N ILE A 456 20.80 -1.18 -4.35
CA ILE A 456 20.73 -1.95 -3.09
C ILE A 456 19.91 -1.25 -1.98
N PHE A 457 19.72 0.07 -2.08
CA PHE A 457 18.95 0.92 -1.17
C PHE A 457 17.72 1.55 -1.84
N SER A 458 17.32 1.08 -3.03
CA SER A 458 16.19 1.65 -3.77
C SER A 458 14.85 1.45 -3.06
N GLY A 459 14.75 0.43 -2.19
CA GLY A 459 13.60 0.17 -1.34
C GLY A 459 13.59 0.96 -0.02
N CYS A 460 14.60 1.78 0.26
CA CYS A 460 14.61 2.62 1.46
C CYS A 460 13.65 3.79 1.33
N ARG A 461 13.14 4.27 2.47
CA ARG A 461 12.23 5.43 2.52
C ARG A 461 12.84 6.64 1.82
N GLN A 462 11.99 7.53 1.34
CA GLN A 462 12.46 8.70 0.58
C GLN A 462 13.46 9.56 1.38
N SER A 463 13.22 9.74 2.68
CA SER A 463 14.12 10.46 3.59
C SER A 463 15.48 9.78 3.78
N GLN A 464 15.49 8.44 3.77
CA GLN A 464 16.70 7.62 3.89
C GLN A 464 17.53 7.68 2.61
N ARG A 465 16.87 7.56 1.45
CA ARG A 465 17.52 7.72 0.14
C ARG A 465 18.12 9.12 -0.04
N LEU A 466 17.41 10.16 0.41
CA LEU A 466 17.94 11.52 0.39
C LEU A 466 19.15 11.67 1.32
N SER A 467 19.08 11.14 2.54
CA SER A 467 20.22 11.16 3.48
C SER A 467 21.45 10.46 2.90
N PHE A 468 21.25 9.32 2.22
CA PHE A 468 22.30 8.63 1.51
C PHE A 468 22.91 9.50 0.41
N ALA A 469 22.09 10.14 -0.44
CA ALA A 469 22.58 11.01 -1.51
C ALA A 469 23.39 12.20 -0.96
N LEU A 470 22.89 12.83 0.11
CA LEU A 470 23.58 13.92 0.82
C LEU A 470 24.94 13.45 1.37
N ASN A 471 24.98 12.25 1.97
CA ASN A 471 26.21 11.65 2.47
C ASN A 471 27.22 11.40 1.35
N GLU A 472 26.80 10.79 0.25
CA GLU A 472 27.68 10.55 -0.89
C GLU A 472 28.29 11.85 -1.43
N TYR A 473 27.48 12.90 -1.55
CA TYR A 473 27.97 14.21 -1.95
C TYR A 473 28.97 14.80 -0.95
N PHE A 474 28.68 14.71 0.35
CA PHE A 474 29.57 15.17 1.42
C PHE A 474 30.92 14.42 1.40
N MET A 475 30.89 13.09 1.28
CA MET A 475 32.10 12.25 1.25
C MET A 475 32.98 12.54 0.03
N ARG A 476 32.38 12.73 -1.15
CA ARG A 476 33.10 13.07 -2.39
C ARG A 476 33.78 14.44 -2.35
N ASN A 477 33.23 15.37 -1.58
CA ASN A 477 33.78 16.70 -1.41
C ASN A 477 34.69 16.80 -0.17
N ASN A 478 35.43 15.73 0.12
CA ASN A 478 36.41 15.64 1.20
C ASN A 478 35.85 16.04 2.58
N GLN A 479 34.58 15.77 2.82
CA GLN A 479 33.91 16.04 4.09
C GLN A 479 33.97 17.53 4.51
N GLY A 480 34.08 18.45 3.54
CA GLY A 480 34.03 19.88 3.84
C GLY A 480 32.66 20.26 4.43
N MET A 481 32.64 20.97 5.55
CA MET A 481 31.41 21.21 6.34
C MET A 481 30.28 21.84 5.51
N THR A 482 30.61 22.73 4.57
CA THR A 482 29.64 23.40 3.68
C THR A 482 28.93 22.45 2.71
N TYR A 483 29.50 21.25 2.46
CA TYR A 483 28.93 20.26 1.54
C TYR A 483 27.89 19.34 2.20
N CYS A 484 27.62 19.51 3.50
CA CYS A 484 26.53 18.82 4.21
C CYS A 484 25.42 19.77 4.69
N ASP A 485 25.57 21.10 4.54
CA ASP A 485 24.57 22.04 5.08
C ASP A 485 23.28 22.10 4.24
N PHE A 486 23.42 22.37 2.93
CA PHE A 486 22.29 22.54 2.01
C PHE A 486 21.20 23.47 2.55
N GLU A 487 21.56 24.66 3.04
CA GLU A 487 20.61 25.61 3.62
C GLU A 487 19.91 25.05 4.87
N ASN A 488 20.66 24.39 5.76
CA ASN A 488 20.18 23.67 6.94
C ASN A 488 19.24 22.47 6.66
N LYS A 489 19.16 22.00 5.40
CA LYS A 489 18.35 20.82 5.03
C LYS A 489 19.05 19.51 5.40
N ALA A 490 20.35 19.55 5.68
CA ALA A 490 21.14 18.41 6.09
C ALA A 490 22.08 18.77 7.26
N ILE A 491 22.48 17.75 8.01
CA ILE A 491 23.31 17.89 9.22
C ILE A 491 24.43 16.86 9.24
N ILE A 492 25.58 17.29 9.76
CA ILE A 492 26.70 16.40 10.05
C ILE A 492 26.39 15.61 11.32
N VAL A 493 26.61 14.30 11.26
CA VAL A 493 26.46 13.41 12.40
C VAL A 493 27.76 13.44 13.21
N ASN A 494 27.72 14.03 14.41
CA ASN A 494 28.91 14.23 15.25
C ASN A 494 29.57 12.93 15.72
N SER A 495 28.84 11.82 15.78
CA SER A 495 29.37 10.50 16.17
C SER A 495 28.70 9.41 15.33
N ARG A 496 29.26 9.14 14.15
CA ARG A 496 28.86 7.99 13.33
C ARG A 496 29.32 6.70 14.00
N ASN A 497 28.51 5.63 13.88
CA ASN A 497 28.86 4.31 14.42
C ASN A 497 30.15 3.78 13.79
N SER A 498 30.98 3.10 14.58
CA SER A 498 32.14 2.35 14.09
C SER A 498 31.73 1.05 13.38
N ILE A 499 32.67 0.37 12.73
CA ILE A 499 32.42 -0.95 12.13
C ILE A 499 32.04 -1.96 13.22
N GLU A 500 32.70 -1.90 14.37
CA GLU A 500 32.42 -2.74 15.54
C GLU A 500 30.99 -2.50 16.06
N ASP A 501 30.53 -1.24 16.09
CA ASP A 501 29.16 -0.91 16.47
C ASP A 501 28.16 -1.50 15.46
N LEU A 502 28.42 -1.39 14.15
CA LEU A 502 27.55 -1.98 13.11
C LEU A 502 27.51 -3.52 13.18
N LYS A 503 28.59 -4.17 13.61
CA LYS A 503 28.63 -5.61 13.89
C LYS A 503 27.89 -5.99 15.19
N ALA A 504 27.70 -5.05 16.10
CA ALA A 504 27.00 -5.26 17.36
C ALA A 504 25.47 -5.06 17.25
N ILE A 505 25.00 -4.21 16.34
CA ILE A 505 23.57 -3.94 16.12
C ILE A 505 22.94 -5.12 15.35
N ASN A 506 22.00 -5.83 15.98
CA ASN A 506 21.33 -7.00 15.40
C ASN A 506 19.89 -6.66 14.97
N GLU A 507 19.41 -7.37 13.94
CA GLU A 507 18.02 -7.28 13.48
C GLU A 507 17.04 -7.73 14.58
N PRO A 508 16.08 -6.88 14.99
CA PRO A 508 15.15 -7.24 16.04
C PRO A 508 14.17 -8.31 15.55
N ASN A 509 13.85 -9.27 16.42
CA ASN A 509 12.84 -10.30 16.17
C ASN A 509 13.09 -11.17 14.92
N SER A 510 14.35 -11.31 14.49
CA SER A 510 14.74 -12.21 13.41
C SER A 510 15.15 -13.58 13.95
N SER A 511 14.74 -14.66 13.26
CA SER A 511 15.18 -16.02 13.55
C SER A 511 16.62 -16.28 13.09
N ILE A 512 17.14 -15.45 12.19
CA ILE A 512 18.51 -15.49 11.69
C ILE A 512 19.24 -14.27 12.26
N ARG A 513 20.39 -14.50 12.90
CA ARG A 513 21.23 -13.40 13.37
C ARG A 513 21.81 -12.67 12.15
N ARG A 514 21.29 -11.49 11.88
CA ARG A 514 21.77 -10.55 10.85
C ARG A 514 22.12 -9.23 11.53
N THR A 515 23.33 -8.76 11.31
CA THR A 515 23.81 -7.49 11.87
C THR A 515 23.61 -6.33 10.90
N CYS A 516 23.80 -5.09 11.34
CA CYS A 516 23.85 -3.96 10.42
C CYS A 516 24.99 -4.09 9.40
N PHE A 517 26.14 -4.65 9.81
CA PHE A 517 27.24 -4.93 8.89
C PHE A 517 26.79 -5.85 7.74
N ASP A 518 26.11 -6.95 8.08
CA ASP A 518 25.60 -7.91 7.10
C ASP A 518 24.49 -7.32 6.23
N ALA A 519 23.61 -6.49 6.82
CA ALA A 519 22.45 -5.94 6.13
C ALA A 519 22.83 -4.91 5.05
N ILE A 520 23.79 -4.04 5.37
CA ILE A 520 24.29 -3.02 4.46
C ILE A 520 25.16 -3.63 3.36
N GLY A 521 26.01 -4.60 3.72
CA GLY A 521 26.96 -5.27 2.84
C GLY A 521 28.39 -4.76 3.00
N GLU A 522 29.32 -5.70 3.11
CA GLU A 522 30.76 -5.47 3.37
C GLU A 522 31.42 -4.55 2.34
N GLU A 523 31.10 -4.74 1.06
CA GLU A 523 31.66 -3.93 -0.04
C GLU A 523 31.34 -2.44 0.15
N TYR A 524 30.09 -2.12 0.48
CA TYR A 524 29.69 -0.74 0.70
C TYR A 524 30.29 -0.17 1.99
N ILE A 525 30.32 -0.95 3.08
CA ILE A 525 30.95 -0.52 4.33
C ILE A 525 32.43 -0.19 4.12
N SER A 526 33.16 -1.05 3.42
CA SER A 526 34.57 -0.83 3.10
C SER A 526 34.79 0.46 2.31
N ALA A 527 33.90 0.76 1.36
CA ALA A 527 33.97 2.01 0.59
C ALA A 527 33.74 3.28 1.45
N ILE A 528 32.82 3.24 2.42
CA ILE A 528 32.47 4.44 3.23
C ILE A 528 33.31 4.63 4.50
N TYR A 529 34.06 3.61 4.93
CA TYR A 529 35.00 3.69 6.07
C TYR A 529 36.48 3.71 5.63
N GLY A 530 36.79 3.42 4.36
CA GLY A 530 38.16 3.27 3.84
C GLY A 530 38.70 1.84 4.06
N GLU A 531 39.41 1.29 3.08
CA GLU A 531 39.81 -0.14 3.01
C GLU A 531 40.29 -0.75 4.33
N PHE A 532 39.62 -1.82 4.74
CA PHE A 532 40.14 -2.79 5.70
C PHE A 532 41.22 -3.62 4.96
N LYS A 533 42.49 -3.24 5.05
CA LYS A 533 43.56 -4.22 4.75
C LYS A 533 43.56 -5.25 5.87
N ALA A 534 42.85 -6.35 5.67
CA ALA A 534 43.07 -7.56 6.44
C ALA A 534 44.55 -7.91 6.29
N ASN A 535 45.31 -7.85 7.39
CA ASN A 535 46.67 -8.39 7.41
C ASN A 535 46.58 -9.88 7.09
N GLU A 536 46.92 -10.25 5.86
CA GLU A 536 47.45 -11.59 5.59
C GLU A 536 48.66 -11.76 6.49
N LYS A 537 48.57 -12.72 7.42
CA LYS A 537 49.74 -13.27 8.08
C LYS A 537 50.59 -13.93 7.01
N THR A 538 51.60 -13.25 6.53
CA THR A 538 52.76 -13.88 5.91
C THR A 538 53.57 -14.55 7.02
N ASP A 539 53.31 -15.84 7.24
CA ASP A 539 54.32 -16.73 7.81
C ASP A 539 55.38 -16.95 6.72
N GLU A 540 56.41 -16.11 6.70
CA GLU A 540 57.66 -16.44 6.04
C GLU A 540 58.79 -16.41 7.09
N THR A 541 59.25 -17.61 7.40
CA THR A 541 60.47 -17.89 8.14
C THR A 541 61.63 -17.78 7.16
N GLU A 542 62.36 -16.66 7.14
CA GLU A 542 63.64 -16.57 6.44
C GLU A 542 64.79 -17.03 7.34
N SER A 543 65.39 -18.15 6.95
CA SER A 543 66.69 -18.63 7.41
C SER A 543 67.83 -17.86 6.76
N ILE A 544 68.75 -17.41 7.60
CA ILE A 544 69.97 -16.63 7.35
C ILE A 544 70.99 -17.37 6.46
N SER A 545 71.64 -16.65 5.52
CA SER A 545 73.08 -16.79 5.22
C SER A 545 73.65 -15.53 4.51
N PRO A 546 74.97 -15.23 4.63
CA PRO A 546 75.48 -13.84 4.64
C PRO A 546 76.47 -13.46 3.52
N SER A 547 76.87 -12.17 3.52
CA SER A 547 78.00 -11.49 2.85
C SER A 547 77.74 -10.97 1.42
N THR A 548 77.98 -9.69 1.10
CA THR A 548 79.32 -9.06 1.06
C THR A 548 79.23 -7.52 1.15
N GLU A 549 80.22 -6.91 1.82
CA GLU A 549 80.46 -5.47 2.01
C GLU A 549 80.74 -4.70 0.71
N THR A 550 80.33 -3.42 0.62
CA THR A 550 81.26 -2.26 0.51
C THR A 550 80.56 -0.92 0.82
N ALA A 551 81.28 -0.03 1.49
CA ALA A 551 80.85 1.25 2.08
C ALA A 551 80.85 2.45 1.10
N ILE A 552 80.22 3.58 1.49
CA ILE A 552 80.83 4.94 1.65
C ILE A 552 79.78 6.01 2.10
N MET A 553 80.08 6.63 3.26
CA MET A 553 79.85 7.99 3.84
C MET A 553 78.57 8.83 3.64
N ARG A 554 77.90 9.23 4.76
CA ARG A 554 77.84 10.57 5.47
C ARG A 554 77.18 11.72 4.66
N SER A 555 76.34 12.63 5.14
CA SER A 555 76.01 13.25 6.45
C SER A 555 74.65 13.97 6.28
N GLY A 556 73.77 14.11 7.28
CA GLY A 556 73.91 15.11 8.34
C GLY A 556 72.51 15.52 8.84
N ALA A 557 72.33 15.50 10.16
CA ALA A 557 71.12 15.94 10.84
C ALA A 557 71.31 17.38 11.32
N THR A 558 70.24 18.18 11.33
CA THR A 558 70.17 19.36 12.21
C THR A 558 68.74 19.53 12.72
N ARG A 559 68.57 19.32 14.03
CA ARG A 559 67.42 19.76 14.83
C ARG A 559 67.62 21.23 15.20
N ILE A 560 66.56 22.03 15.15
CA ILE A 560 66.44 23.25 15.94
C ILE A 560 65.13 23.14 16.73
N THR A 561 65.24 23.45 18.02
CA THR A 561 64.15 23.48 19.01
C THR A 561 64.10 24.87 19.64
N VAL A 562 63.00 25.14 20.36
CA VAL A 562 62.74 26.27 21.29
C VAL A 562 62.12 27.49 20.56
N ALA A 563 60.98 28.06 20.96
CA ALA A 563 60.55 28.40 22.31
C ALA A 563 59.03 28.39 22.54
N ARG A 564 58.70 28.21 23.82
CA ARG A 564 57.38 28.21 24.46
C ARG A 564 57.14 29.59 25.09
N SER A 565 55.95 30.15 24.98
CA SER A 565 55.45 31.24 25.84
C SER A 565 54.07 30.89 26.39
N LYS A 566 53.77 31.41 27.58
CA LYS A 566 52.88 30.86 28.60
C LYS A 566 51.89 31.93 29.05
N LYS A 567 50.62 31.53 29.21
CA LYS A 567 49.53 32.11 30.04
C LYS A 567 48.96 33.49 29.65
N ILE A 568 47.62 33.59 29.67
CA ILE A 568 46.83 34.22 30.75
C ILE A 568 45.38 33.69 30.66
N SER A 569 44.80 33.37 31.81
CA SER A 569 43.38 33.04 32.02
C SER A 569 42.61 34.29 32.45
N ASP A 570 41.30 34.31 32.15
CA ASP A 570 40.18 34.71 33.02
C ASP A 570 39.08 35.44 32.22
N GLY A 571 37.82 35.08 32.49
CA GLY A 571 36.66 35.93 32.19
C GLY A 571 35.48 35.25 31.49
N ILE A 572 34.83 34.28 32.14
CA ILE A 572 33.40 34.00 31.93
C ILE A 572 32.62 35.00 32.82
N ILE A 573 31.42 35.38 32.37
CA ILE A 573 30.38 36.22 33.02
C ILE A 573 30.35 37.68 32.50
N ASN A 574 29.76 37.88 31.31
CA ASN A 574 28.65 38.84 31.05
C ASN A 574 28.51 39.07 29.55
N SER A 575 27.47 38.48 28.92
CA SER A 575 26.76 39.03 27.73
C SER A 575 25.55 38.16 27.36
N ILE A 576 24.64 37.93 28.33
CA ILE A 576 23.26 37.45 28.08
C ILE A 576 22.29 38.65 27.99
N ALA A 577 22.77 39.89 28.07
CA ALA A 577 21.93 41.09 28.13
C ALA A 577 21.85 41.91 26.81
N THR A 578 22.25 41.36 25.66
CA THR A 578 22.25 42.13 24.38
C THR A 578 21.39 41.52 23.27
N ILE A 579 20.75 40.37 23.48
CA ILE A 579 19.90 39.70 22.46
C ILE A 579 18.39 39.88 22.72
N MET A 580 17.98 40.38 23.89
CA MET A 580 16.57 40.62 24.23
C MET A 580 15.98 41.96 23.74
N VAL A 581 16.77 42.85 23.12
CA VAL A 581 16.28 44.17 22.65
C VAL A 581 16.01 44.20 21.13
N VAL A 582 16.45 43.20 20.37
CA VAL A 582 16.23 43.16 18.91
C VAL A 582 14.99 42.32 18.52
N ALA A 583 14.49 41.46 19.42
CA ALA A 583 13.34 40.60 19.13
C ALA A 583 11.96 41.26 19.36
N PHE A 584 11.88 42.42 20.02
CA PHE A 584 10.62 43.13 20.27
C PHE A 584 10.31 44.26 19.26
N ALA A 585 11.22 44.59 18.35
CA ALA A 585 11.03 45.68 17.37
C ALA A 585 10.48 45.21 16.00
N VAL A 586 10.44 43.90 15.72
CA VAL A 586 9.98 43.37 14.41
C VAL A 586 8.51 42.92 14.43
N LEU A 587 7.89 42.77 15.61
CA LEU A 587 6.49 42.35 15.76
C LEU A 587 5.46 43.50 15.78
N ALA A 588 5.88 44.75 15.58
CA ALA A 588 4.98 45.92 15.62
C ALA A 588 4.70 46.56 14.24
N PHE A 589 5.20 46.02 13.13
CA PHE A 589 5.10 46.68 11.80
C PHE A 589 4.36 45.92 10.70
N THR A 590 3.66 44.82 11.00
CA THR A 590 2.86 44.09 9.99
C THR A 590 1.39 43.91 10.37
N SER A 591 0.78 44.88 11.07
CA SER A 591 -0.67 44.91 11.33
C SER A 591 -1.39 46.15 10.80
N ILE A 592 -0.82 46.85 9.82
CA ILE A 592 -1.51 47.90 9.06
C ILE A 592 -1.23 47.63 7.57
N PHE A 593 -2.30 47.40 6.80
CA PHE A 593 -2.37 46.91 5.41
C PHE A 593 -2.40 45.39 5.19
N LYS A 594 -3.53 44.76 5.55
CA LYS A 594 -4.40 44.01 4.62
C LYS A 594 -5.74 43.69 5.26
#